data_AF-A0A2V6HHB7-F1
#
_entry.id   AF-A0A2V6HHB7-F1
#
_cell.length_a   1.000
_cell.length_b   1.000
_cell.length_c   1.000
_cell.angle_alpha   90.00
_cell.angle_beta   90.00
_cell.angle_gamma   90.00
#
_symmetry.space_group_name_H-M   'P 1'
#
loop_
_entity.id
_entity.type
_entity.pdbx_description
1 polymer ?
#
loop_
_entity_poly.entity_id
_entity_poly.type
_entity_poly.pdbx_seq_one_letter_code
_entity_poly.pdbx_strand_id
1 'polypeptide(L)'
;MLIVLHVYSFRHVFVWPRLGKVLLAAASVPFIEETFFRGIVLGILLRTGRKLLAIVAVSALFAAVHFLKGSEWEPGIVTWTSGFQSIGDAFAGLADPMIVLAAFATLFLIGCILADARVLTLSLWLPIGLHAGWIFASGTFSWLARQQMVTLPWLGKNLLVGIIPLGLAAVTWIIMRLWLKHDRASQI
;
A
#
# COMPACT_ATOMS: atom_id res chain seq x y z
N MET A 1 17.75 18.11 10.99
CA MET A 1 19.19 17.75 10.99
C MET A 1 19.66 16.99 9.75
N LEU A 2 18.82 16.27 8.99
CA LEU A 2 19.25 15.48 7.81
C LEU A 2 19.51 16.30 6.51
N ILE A 3 19.02 17.54 6.43
CA ILE A 3 19.22 18.42 5.26
C ILE A 3 20.62 19.05 5.26
N VAL A 4 21.21 19.27 6.44
CA VAL A 4 22.53 19.91 6.60
C VAL A 4 23.67 18.97 6.16
N LEU A 5 23.43 17.67 6.11
CA LEU A 5 24.43 16.64 5.78
C LEU A 5 24.66 16.40 4.28
N HIS A 6 24.11 17.24 3.38
CA HIS A 6 24.31 17.12 1.93
C HIS A 6 23.82 15.80 1.29
N VAL A 7 23.02 15.00 2.01
CA VAL A 7 22.49 13.70 1.54
C VAL A 7 21.31 13.87 0.56
N TYR A 8 20.65 15.03 0.55
CA TYR A 8 19.49 15.30 -0.30
C TYR A 8 19.74 16.53 -1.18
N SER A 9 19.65 16.34 -2.50
CA SER A 9 19.65 17.45 -3.47
C SER A 9 18.29 17.48 -4.18
N PHE A 10 17.64 18.63 -4.20
CA PHE A 10 16.38 18.85 -4.93
C PHE A 10 16.61 18.70 -6.44
N ARG A 11 15.79 17.89 -7.13
CA ARG A 11 15.76 17.92 -8.60
C ARG A 11 14.91 19.12 -9.03
N HIS A 12 15.54 20.16 -9.57
CA HIS A 12 14.86 21.37 -10.07
C HIS A 12 14.11 21.18 -11.41
N VAL A 13 13.79 19.95 -11.82
CA VAL A 13 13.10 19.68 -13.08
C VAL A 13 11.68 19.22 -12.77
N PHE A 14 10.73 20.15 -12.90
CA PHE A 14 9.31 19.87 -12.79
C PHE A 14 8.85 19.10 -14.05
N VAL A 15 8.62 17.79 -13.94
CA VAL A 15 8.25 16.94 -15.09
C VAL A 15 6.74 16.66 -15.02
N TRP A 16 5.92 17.55 -15.60
CA TRP A 16 4.45 17.45 -15.65
C TRP A 16 3.90 16.05 -16.04
N PRO A 17 4.47 15.32 -17.03
CA PRO A 17 3.99 13.99 -17.39
C PRO A 17 4.12 12.94 -16.28
N ARG A 18 5.10 13.08 -15.38
CA ARG A 18 5.29 12.13 -14.26
C ARG A 18 4.24 12.34 -13.16
N LEU A 19 3.86 13.60 -12.91
CA LEU A 19 2.77 13.93 -11.98
C LEU A 19 1.44 13.36 -12.47
N GLY A 20 1.13 13.50 -13.76
CA GLY A 20 -0.09 12.93 -14.36
C GLY A 20 -0.19 11.41 -14.18
N LYS A 21 0.91 10.68 -14.36
CA LYS A 21 0.95 9.22 -14.12
C LYS A 21 0.69 8.86 -12.66
N VAL A 22 1.29 9.58 -11.71
CA VAL A 22 1.08 9.34 -10.27
C VAL A 22 -0.36 9.63 -9.88
N LEU A 23 -0.96 10.73 -10.35
CA LEU A 23 -2.35 11.06 -10.08
C LEU A 23 -3.31 10.01 -10.65
N LEU A 24 -3.09 9.58 -11.89
CA LEU A 24 -3.92 8.55 -12.52
C LEU A 24 -3.84 7.23 -11.76
N ALA A 25 -2.64 6.82 -11.33
CA ALA A 25 -2.46 5.62 -10.52
C ALA A 25 -3.14 5.77 -9.14
N ALA A 26 -2.94 6.91 -8.46
CA ALA A 26 -3.52 7.19 -7.15
C ALA A 26 -5.06 7.29 -7.17
N ALA A 27 -5.67 7.58 -8.31
CA ALA A 27 -7.13 7.56 -8.46
C ALA A 27 -7.64 6.17 -8.86
N SER A 28 -7.10 5.61 -9.94
CA SER A 28 -7.64 4.39 -10.57
C SER A 28 -7.39 3.13 -9.75
N VAL A 29 -6.18 2.97 -9.20
CA VAL A 29 -5.80 1.75 -8.47
C VAL A 29 -6.64 1.58 -7.20
N PRO A 30 -6.73 2.59 -6.30
CA PRO A 30 -7.57 2.46 -5.10
C PRO A 30 -9.05 2.30 -5.43
N PHE A 31 -9.54 2.97 -6.46
CA PHE A 31 -10.94 2.83 -6.86
C PHE A 31 -11.27 1.37 -7.21
N ILE A 32 -10.44 0.74 -8.04
CA ILE A 32 -10.63 -0.66 -8.46
C ILE A 32 -10.41 -1.61 -7.28
N GLU A 33 -9.30 -1.46 -6.56
CA GLU A 33 -8.93 -2.37 -5.48
C GLU A 33 -9.92 -2.29 -4.31
N GLU A 34 -10.29 -1.10 -3.86
CA GLU A 34 -11.24 -0.97 -2.75
C GLU A 34 -12.65 -1.42 -3.14
N THR A 35 -13.08 -1.19 -4.39
CA THR A 35 -14.36 -1.72 -4.88
C THR A 35 -14.38 -3.24 -4.83
N PHE A 36 -13.29 -3.89 -5.27
CA PHE A 36 -13.19 -5.34 -5.25
C PHE A 36 -13.07 -5.90 -3.83
N PHE A 37 -12.05 -5.49 -3.08
CA PHE A 37 -11.76 -6.04 -1.76
C PHE A 37 -12.80 -5.60 -0.72
N ARG A 38 -13.08 -4.30 -0.60
CA ARG A 38 -13.92 -3.76 0.51
C ARG A 38 -15.40 -3.68 0.12
N GLY A 39 -15.69 -3.52 -1.17
CA GLY A 39 -17.06 -3.57 -1.70
C GLY A 39 -17.58 -5.00 -1.80
N ILE A 40 -16.93 -5.83 -2.63
CA ILE A 40 -17.43 -7.16 -2.98
C ILE A 40 -17.01 -8.20 -1.94
N VAL A 41 -15.70 -8.45 -1.78
CA VAL A 41 -15.20 -9.57 -0.96
C VAL A 41 -15.57 -9.40 0.52
N LEU A 42 -15.25 -8.25 1.10
CA LEU A 42 -15.62 -7.94 2.49
C LEU A 42 -17.14 -7.92 2.67
N GLY A 43 -17.90 -7.38 1.70
CA GLY A 43 -19.37 -7.38 1.73
C GLY A 43 -19.96 -8.78 1.81
N ILE A 44 -19.42 -9.75 1.06
CA ILE A 44 -19.81 -11.16 1.12
C ILE A 44 -19.41 -11.77 2.47
N LEU A 45 -18.16 -11.58 2.91
CA LEU A 45 -17.66 -12.14 4.17
C LEU A 45 -18.44 -11.63 5.39
N LEU A 46 -18.91 -10.39 5.37
CA LEU A 46 -19.72 -9.81 6.45
C LEU A 46 -21.10 -10.48 6.59
N ARG A 47 -21.62 -11.15 5.55
CA ARG A 47 -22.88 -11.91 5.64
C ARG A 47 -22.80 -13.10 6.59
N THR A 48 -21.60 -13.55 6.94
CA THR A 48 -21.37 -14.60 7.94
C THR A 48 -21.61 -14.14 9.38
N GLY A 49 -21.82 -12.83 9.61
CA GLY A 49 -21.97 -12.23 10.94
C GLY A 49 -20.65 -12.04 11.72
N ARG A 50 -19.55 -12.65 11.27
CA ARG A 50 -18.25 -12.64 11.98
C ARG A 50 -17.37 -11.50 11.50
N LYS A 51 -17.64 -10.28 11.97
CA LYS A 51 -16.95 -9.05 11.55
C LYS A 51 -15.41 -9.14 11.60
N LEU A 52 -14.85 -9.61 12.72
CA LEU A 52 -13.40 -9.71 12.87
C LEU A 52 -12.79 -10.70 11.87
N LEU A 53 -13.43 -11.84 11.64
CA LEU A 53 -12.94 -12.80 10.64
C LEU A 53 -13.03 -12.24 9.22
N ALA A 54 -14.08 -11.50 8.90
CA ALA A 54 -14.23 -10.88 7.59
C ALA A 54 -13.10 -9.87 7.33
N ILE A 55 -12.75 -9.04 8.33
CA ILE A 55 -11.63 -8.10 8.28
C ILE A 55 -10.30 -8.85 8.09
N VAL A 56 -10.03 -9.86 8.92
CA VAL A 56 -8.77 -10.61 8.84
C VAL A 56 -8.65 -11.33 7.50
N ALA A 57 -9.71 -12.01 7.04
CA ALA A 57 -9.69 -12.79 5.81
C ALA A 57 -9.49 -11.91 4.57
N VAL A 58 -10.21 -10.79 4.45
CA VAL A 58 -10.02 -9.88 3.31
C VAL A 58 -8.64 -9.23 3.32
N SER A 59 -8.10 -8.93 4.51
CA SER A 59 -6.77 -8.32 4.67
C SER A 59 -5.64 -9.30 4.33
N ALA A 60 -5.80 -10.57 4.71
CA ALA A 60 -4.90 -11.64 4.32
C ALA A 60 -4.93 -11.89 2.82
N LEU A 61 -6.12 -11.90 2.20
CA LEU A 61 -6.27 -12.04 0.75
C LEU A 61 -5.60 -10.87 0.01
N PHE A 62 -5.85 -9.64 0.45
CA PHE A 62 -5.22 -8.43 -0.09
C PHE A 62 -3.70 -8.53 -0.05
N ALA A 63 -3.13 -8.90 1.10
CA ALA A 63 -1.68 -9.06 1.25
C ALA A 63 -1.14 -10.18 0.35
N ALA A 64 -1.80 -11.35 0.31
CA ALA A 64 -1.36 -12.49 -0.47
C ALA A 64 -1.31 -12.21 -1.98
N VAL A 65 -2.33 -11.55 -2.54
CA VAL A 65 -2.37 -11.21 -3.98
C VAL A 65 -1.25 -10.26 -4.37
N HIS A 66 -0.82 -9.38 -3.46
CA HIS A 66 0.30 -8.48 -3.72
C HIS A 66 1.65 -9.19 -3.86
N PHE A 67 1.81 -10.40 -3.31
CA PHE A 67 3.01 -11.23 -3.55
C PHE A 67 2.99 -11.96 -4.90
N LEU A 68 1.83 -12.09 -5.53
CA LEU A 68 1.70 -12.72 -6.84
C LEU A 68 2.11 -11.79 -7.99
N LYS A 69 2.45 -10.52 -7.69
CA LYS A 69 2.92 -9.58 -8.70
C LYS A 69 4.36 -9.93 -9.09
N GLY A 70 4.56 -10.23 -10.38
CA GLY A 70 5.86 -10.58 -10.96
C GLY A 70 6.91 -9.48 -10.77
N SER A 71 8.19 -9.89 -10.86
CA SER A 71 9.34 -8.98 -10.78
C SER A 71 9.18 -7.83 -11.79
N GLU A 72 9.71 -6.63 -11.47
CA GLU A 72 9.75 -5.46 -12.40
C GLU A 72 10.70 -5.69 -13.59
N TRP A 73 11.01 -6.95 -13.90
CA TRP A 73 11.85 -7.30 -15.02
C TRP A 73 11.09 -7.02 -16.33
N GLU A 74 11.57 -6.06 -17.10
CA GLU A 74 11.12 -5.88 -18.49
C GLU A 74 11.93 -6.83 -19.38
N PRO A 75 11.32 -7.89 -19.94
CA PRO A 75 12.02 -8.74 -20.89
C PRO A 75 12.31 -7.90 -22.14
N GLY A 76 13.57 -7.87 -22.58
CA GLY A 76 13.93 -7.20 -23.84
C GLY A 76 13.18 -7.76 -25.06
N ILE A 77 12.73 -9.02 -24.99
CA ILE A 77 11.86 -9.67 -25.98
C ILE A 77 10.79 -10.48 -25.23
N VAL A 78 9.52 -10.12 -25.42
CA VAL A 78 8.38 -10.87 -24.87
C VAL A 78 8.11 -12.09 -25.76
N THR A 79 8.41 -13.27 -25.23
CA THR A 79 8.10 -14.58 -25.84
C THR A 79 6.91 -15.26 -25.14
N TRP A 80 6.36 -16.32 -25.74
CA TRP A 80 5.26 -17.12 -25.15
C TRP A 80 5.60 -17.72 -23.77
N THR A 81 6.88 -17.98 -23.50
CA THR A 81 7.36 -18.51 -22.21
C THR A 81 7.60 -17.44 -21.14
N SER A 82 7.56 -16.15 -21.49
CA SER A 82 7.84 -15.05 -20.55
C SER A 82 6.88 -15.02 -19.37
N GLY A 83 5.62 -15.46 -19.56
CA GLY A 83 4.65 -15.59 -18.48
C GLY A 83 5.08 -16.61 -17.42
N PHE A 84 5.61 -17.76 -17.84
CA PHE A 84 6.13 -18.78 -16.92
C PHE A 84 7.38 -18.32 -16.19
N GLN A 85 8.26 -17.57 -16.87
CA GLN A 85 9.43 -16.96 -16.24
C GLN A 85 9.00 -15.91 -15.19
N SER A 86 8.02 -15.06 -15.51
CA SER A 86 7.49 -14.08 -14.56
C SER A 86 6.85 -14.72 -13.32
N ILE A 87 6.18 -15.87 -13.48
CA ILE A 87 5.69 -16.69 -12.36
C ILE A 87 6.85 -17.23 -11.54
N GLY A 88 7.89 -17.80 -12.18
CA GLY A 88 9.08 -18.30 -11.49
C GLY A 88 9.82 -17.21 -10.70
N ASP A 89 9.95 -16.02 -11.28
CA ASP A 89 10.58 -14.86 -10.64
C ASP A 89 9.76 -14.32 -9.46
N ALA A 90 8.42 -14.38 -9.55
CA ALA A 90 7.55 -14.06 -8.42
C ALA A 90 7.83 -14.99 -7.23
N PHE A 91 8.04 -16.29 -7.47
CA PHE A 91 8.44 -17.25 -6.43
C PHE A 91 9.88 -17.04 -5.95
N ALA A 92 10.80 -16.62 -6.82
CA ALA A 92 12.16 -16.26 -6.42
C ALA A 92 12.19 -15.05 -5.47
N GLY A 93 11.22 -14.13 -5.61
CA GLY A 93 10.98 -13.03 -4.67
C GLY A 93 10.61 -13.49 -3.25
N LEU A 94 10.23 -14.75 -3.06
CA LEU A 94 9.95 -15.35 -1.75
C LEU A 94 11.19 -15.95 -1.06
N ALA A 95 12.38 -15.84 -1.66
CA ALA A 95 13.60 -16.49 -1.18
C ALA A 95 14.15 -15.95 0.15
N ASP A 96 13.74 -14.75 0.58
CA ASP A 96 14.07 -14.19 1.90
C ASP A 96 12.82 -14.16 2.79
N PRO A 97 12.64 -15.16 3.68
CA PRO A 97 11.45 -15.25 4.54
C PRO A 97 11.23 -14.02 5.42
N MET A 98 12.30 -13.32 5.83
CA MET A 98 12.19 -12.17 6.73
C MET A 98 11.63 -10.95 5.98
N ILE A 99 12.10 -10.71 4.75
CA ILE A 99 11.60 -9.63 3.90
C ILE A 99 10.15 -9.91 3.50
N VAL A 100 9.84 -11.15 3.14
CA VAL A 100 8.47 -11.58 2.81
C VAL A 100 7.54 -11.35 3.99
N LEU A 101 7.94 -11.79 5.19
CA LEU A 101 7.14 -11.61 6.40
C LEU A 101 6.91 -10.13 6.72
N ALA A 102 7.95 -9.29 6.59
CA ALA A 102 7.84 -7.85 6.84
C ALA A 102 6.91 -7.16 5.81
N ALA A 103 7.04 -7.49 4.53
CA ALA A 103 6.15 -6.99 3.47
C ALA A 103 4.70 -7.44 3.71
N PHE A 104 4.51 -8.71 4.09
CA PHE A 104 3.20 -9.28 4.32
C PHE A 104 2.53 -8.62 5.51
N ALA A 105 3.26 -8.46 6.62
CA ALA A 105 2.76 -7.78 7.81
C ALA A 105 2.35 -6.33 7.51
N THR A 106 3.14 -5.62 6.69
CA THR A 106 2.83 -4.24 6.29
C THR A 106 1.54 -4.17 5.48
N LEU A 107 1.43 -4.98 4.42
CA LEU A 107 0.26 -5.02 3.55
C LEU A 107 -0.99 -5.54 4.28
N PHE A 108 -0.81 -6.52 5.18
CA PHE A 108 -1.88 -7.04 6.01
C PHE A 108 -2.42 -5.97 6.96
N LEU A 109 -1.54 -5.17 7.60
CA LEU A 109 -1.95 -4.08 8.47
C LEU A 109 -2.69 -2.99 7.70
N ILE A 110 -2.17 -2.56 6.54
CA ILE A 110 -2.86 -1.65 5.62
C ILE A 110 -4.23 -2.24 5.26
N GLY A 111 -4.25 -3.53 4.95
CA GLY A 111 -5.43 -4.35 4.72
C GLY A 111 -6.51 -4.15 5.78
N CYS A 112 -6.10 -4.32 7.03
CA CYS A 112 -6.93 -4.21 8.23
C CYS A 112 -7.45 -2.80 8.44
N ILE A 113 -6.62 -1.76 8.27
CA ILE A 113 -7.01 -0.36 8.46
C ILE A 113 -8.11 0.03 7.48
N LEU A 114 -7.96 -0.34 6.20
CA LEU A 114 -8.95 -0.04 5.16
C LEU A 114 -10.25 -0.82 5.38
N ALA A 115 -10.17 -2.08 5.80
CA ALA A 115 -11.34 -2.86 6.14
C ALA A 115 -12.07 -2.31 7.39
N ASP A 116 -11.33 -1.89 8.43
CA ASP A 116 -11.88 -1.22 9.61
C ASP A 116 -12.58 0.10 9.22
N ALA A 117 -11.95 0.90 8.36
CA ALA A 117 -12.54 2.13 7.82
C ALA A 117 -13.90 1.88 7.14
N ARG A 118 -14.01 0.83 6.30
CA ARG A 118 -15.28 0.44 5.66
C ARG A 118 -16.30 -0.06 6.69
N VAL A 119 -15.90 -0.87 7.66
CA VAL A 119 -16.83 -1.41 8.65
C VAL A 119 -17.37 -0.31 9.56
N LEU A 120 -16.55 0.68 9.91
CA LEU A 120 -16.92 1.78 10.79
C LEU A 120 -17.79 2.84 10.13
N THR A 121 -17.53 3.17 8.86
CA THR A 121 -18.23 4.27 8.14
C THR A 121 -19.37 3.82 7.25
N LEU A 122 -19.46 2.52 6.99
CA LEU A 122 -20.33 1.95 5.98
C LEU A 122 -20.11 2.45 4.54
N SER A 123 -19.01 3.17 4.30
CA SER A 123 -18.70 3.86 3.05
C SER A 123 -17.41 3.33 2.42
N LEU A 124 -17.36 3.32 1.08
CA LEU A 124 -16.13 3.02 0.33
C LEU A 124 -15.27 4.27 0.11
N TRP A 125 -15.82 5.48 0.26
CA TRP A 125 -15.10 6.72 0.00
C TRP A 125 -13.94 6.94 0.96
N LEU A 126 -14.10 6.58 2.24
CA LEU A 126 -13.03 6.70 3.23
C LEU A 126 -11.83 5.78 2.91
N PRO A 127 -12.00 4.45 2.71
CA PRO A 127 -10.88 3.59 2.33
C PRO A 127 -10.28 3.97 0.97
N ILE A 128 -11.09 4.37 -0.04
CA ILE A 128 -10.57 4.86 -1.33
C ILE A 128 -9.68 6.08 -1.13
N GLY A 129 -10.13 7.07 -0.34
CA GLY A 129 -9.38 8.29 -0.09
C GLY A 129 -8.08 8.04 0.69
N LEU A 130 -8.12 7.18 1.72
CA LEU A 130 -6.93 6.79 2.48
C LEU A 130 -5.89 6.09 1.58
N HIS A 131 -6.34 5.13 0.78
CA HIS A 131 -5.48 4.38 -0.12
C HIS A 131 -4.91 5.29 -1.22
N ALA A 132 -5.73 6.14 -1.84
CA ALA A 132 -5.29 7.16 -2.79
C ALA A 132 -4.25 8.11 -2.20
N GLY A 133 -4.47 8.57 -0.96
CA GLY A 133 -3.54 9.42 -0.23
C GLY A 133 -2.18 8.76 -0.06
N TRP A 134 -2.12 7.47 0.29
CA TRP A 134 -0.86 6.74 0.44
C TRP A 134 -0.14 6.50 -0.90
N ILE A 135 -0.85 6.17 -1.98
CA ILE A 135 -0.24 6.03 -3.31
C ILE A 135 0.29 7.40 -3.80
N PHE A 136 -0.49 8.46 -3.61
CA PHE A 136 -0.06 9.80 -4.00
C PHE A 136 1.15 10.27 -3.17
N ALA A 137 1.13 10.08 -1.85
CA ALA A 137 2.25 10.44 -0.98
C ALA A 137 3.52 9.65 -1.31
N SER A 138 3.41 8.34 -1.55
CA SER A 138 4.57 7.51 -1.93
C SER A 138 5.09 7.85 -3.33
N GLY A 139 4.20 8.11 -4.29
CA GLY A 139 4.57 8.51 -5.66
C GLY A 139 5.22 9.90 -5.71
N THR A 140 4.68 10.88 -4.97
CA THR A 140 5.27 12.22 -4.87
C THR A 140 6.58 12.21 -4.08
N PHE A 141 6.69 11.44 -3.00
CA PHE A 141 7.93 11.26 -2.26
C PHE A 141 9.03 10.63 -3.13
N SER A 142 8.70 9.58 -3.89
CA SER A 142 9.64 8.94 -4.81
C SER A 142 10.10 9.88 -5.94
N TRP A 143 9.27 10.87 -6.29
CA TRP A 143 9.63 11.92 -7.24
C TRP A 143 10.55 13.00 -6.64
N LEU A 144 10.26 13.45 -5.42
CA LEU A 144 10.99 14.52 -4.72
C LEU A 144 12.32 14.04 -4.10
N ALA A 145 12.33 12.85 -3.52
CA ALA A 145 13.49 12.28 -2.87
C ALA A 145 14.36 11.54 -3.89
N ARG A 146 15.61 11.97 -4.05
CA ARG A 146 16.64 11.18 -4.70
C ARG A 146 16.82 9.89 -3.87
N GLN A 147 16.44 8.74 -4.41
CA GLN A 147 16.76 7.43 -3.81
C GLN A 147 18.28 7.20 -3.89
N GLN A 148 19.06 7.77 -2.95
CA GLN A 148 20.31 7.14 -2.60
C GLN A 148 19.95 5.92 -1.74
N MET A 149 20.26 4.73 -2.25
CA MET A 149 20.16 3.47 -1.52
C MET A 149 21.06 3.54 -0.29
N VAL A 150 20.55 4.08 0.81
CA VAL A 150 21.19 3.95 2.11
C VAL A 150 20.75 2.60 2.66
N THR A 151 21.62 1.60 2.47
CA THR A 151 21.44 0.24 3.00
C THR A 151 21.63 0.25 4.51
N LEU A 152 20.59 0.61 5.24
CA LEU A 152 20.53 0.43 6.69
C LEU A 152 20.02 -1.00 7.00
N PRO A 153 20.71 -1.78 7.85
CA PRO A 153 20.43 -3.21 8.09
C PRO A 153 18.99 -3.51 8.55
N TRP A 154 18.34 -2.54 9.20
CA TRP A 154 16.97 -2.61 9.70
C TRP A 154 15.93 -1.92 8.79
N LEU A 155 16.37 -1.30 7.70
CA LEU A 155 15.56 -0.40 6.87
C LEU A 155 15.15 -1.02 5.53
N GLY A 156 15.68 -2.20 5.19
CA GLY A 156 15.40 -2.87 3.93
C GLY A 156 15.99 -2.15 2.71
N LYS A 157 16.16 -2.87 1.61
CA LYS A 157 16.70 -2.30 0.36
C LYS A 157 15.73 -1.35 -0.35
N ASN A 158 14.45 -1.38 0.04
CA ASN A 158 13.37 -0.56 -0.50
C ASN A 158 12.67 0.15 0.65
N LEU A 159 12.71 1.49 0.71
CA LEU A 159 11.98 2.33 1.69
C LEU A 159 10.45 2.12 1.67
N LEU A 160 9.93 1.33 0.73
CA LEU A 160 8.54 0.93 0.59
C LEU A 160 8.16 -0.30 1.44
N VAL A 161 9.12 -0.99 2.07
CA VAL A 161 8.89 -2.15 2.93
C VAL A 161 9.68 -1.97 4.23
N GLY A 162 8.99 -1.66 5.33
CA GLY A 162 9.66 -1.48 6.63
C GLY A 162 8.80 -0.83 7.72
N ILE A 163 9.44 -0.58 8.87
CA ILE A 163 8.84 0.01 10.08
C ILE A 163 8.24 1.41 9.80
N ILE A 164 8.79 2.16 8.84
CA ILE A 164 8.33 3.52 8.53
C ILE A 164 6.90 3.50 7.91
N PRO A 165 6.63 2.76 6.82
CA PRO A 165 5.26 2.57 6.33
C PRO A 165 4.29 2.04 7.40
N LEU A 166 4.72 1.06 8.20
CA LEU A 166 3.94 0.51 9.31
C LEU A 166 3.57 1.59 10.34
N GLY A 167 4.54 2.39 10.77
CA GLY A 167 4.34 3.49 11.70
C GLY A 167 3.41 4.56 11.14
N LEU A 168 3.60 4.95 9.88
CA LEU A 168 2.73 5.93 9.21
C LEU A 168 1.30 5.41 9.08
N ALA A 169 1.12 4.14 8.71
CA ALA A 169 -0.17 3.50 8.65
C ALA A 169 -0.85 3.45 10.02
N ALA A 170 -0.11 3.08 11.08
CA ALA A 170 -0.62 3.06 12.45
C ALA A 170 -1.03 4.46 12.94
N VAL A 171 -0.22 5.48 12.68
CA VAL A 171 -0.55 6.88 13.01
C VAL A 171 -1.82 7.33 12.27
N THR A 172 -1.90 7.04 10.97
CA THR A 172 -3.08 7.36 10.14
C THR A 172 -4.32 6.66 10.69
N TRP A 173 -4.20 5.40 11.12
CA TRP A 173 -5.30 4.66 11.73
C TRP A 173 -5.77 5.28 13.05
N ILE A 174 -4.84 5.67 13.93
CA ILE A 174 -5.16 6.35 15.18
C ILE A 174 -5.90 7.66 14.90
N ILE A 175 -5.37 8.49 13.99
CA ILE A 175 -5.99 9.76 13.60
C ILE A 175 -7.41 9.53 13.06
N MET A 176 -7.59 8.56 12.16
CA MET A 176 -8.89 8.18 11.61
C MET A 176 -9.87 7.80 12.72
N ARG A 177 -9.45 6.97 13.69
CA ARG A 177 -10.31 6.52 14.80
C ARG A 177 -10.69 7.65 15.75
N LEU A 178 -9.74 8.56 16.04
CA LEU A 178 -10.00 9.74 16.86
C LEU A 178 -10.99 10.69 16.17
N TRP A 179 -10.80 10.95 14.88
CA TRP A 179 -11.68 11.80 14.09
C TRP A 179 -13.10 11.21 14.01
N LEU A 180 -13.25 9.93 13.70
CA LEU A 180 -14.55 9.24 13.66
C LEU A 180 -15.27 9.22 15.01
N LYS A 181 -14.53 9.22 16.12
CA LYS A 181 -15.10 9.30 17.47
C LYS A 181 -15.61 10.71 17.75
N HIS A 182 -14.85 11.74 17.38
CA HIS A 182 -15.24 13.14 17.56
C HIS A 182 -16.45 13.51 16.70
N ASP A 183 -16.44 13.13 15.43
CA ASP A 183 -17.56 13.36 14.50
C ASP A 183 -18.87 12.76 15.04
N ARG A 184 -18.84 11.50 15.49
CA ARG A 184 -20.01 10.86 16.12
C ARG A 184 -20.50 11.56 17.39
N ALA A 185 -19.59 12.09 18.20
CA ALA A 185 -19.94 12.82 19.42
C ALA A 185 -20.58 14.19 19.15
N SER A 186 -20.32 14.79 17.99
CA SER A 186 -20.92 16.07 17.57
C SER A 186 -22.35 15.94 17.02
N GLN A 187 -22.79 14.71 16.70
CA GLN A 187 -24.11 14.41 16.13
C GLN A 187 -25.14 13.98 17.19
N ILE A 188 -24.76 13.95 18.47
CA ILE A 188 -25.60 13.59 19.64
C ILE A 188 -25.85 14.86 20.45
#